data_AF-A0A7M2XDY3-F1
#
_entry.id   AF-A0A7M2XDY3-F1
#
_cell.length_a   1.000
_cell.length_b   1.000
_cell.length_c   1.000
_cell.angle_alpha   90.00
_cell.angle_beta   90.00
_cell.angle_gamma   90.00
#
_symmetry.space_group_name_H-M   'P 1'
#
loop_
_entity.id
_entity.type
_entity.pdbx_description
1 polymer ?
#
loop_
_entity_poly.entity_id
_entity_poly.type
_entity_poly.pdbx_seq_one_letter_code
_entity_poly.pdbx_strand_id
1 'polypeptide(L)'
;MTGQARPELTEISKDHTALVSAEAFRVQVIETGRPAVIRGLGAALPATRAASAEPGAVLDYMLGFANERRPQVFQSDPINAGHYFYSDDLSGFNFTRSEMALRDAFHAMLAHAADPSAPTTYVGSLVAHAYLPGFAEPNHVAIVPRSVEPRLWIGNPSTAAAHYDAYENLACVIAGERTFTLYPPDAIGDLYVGPIDNTMAGQPASLAAGNPDPARFPRFEKARARAIAVTLQPGDALFLPKLWWHQVEAKAPINVMLNYWWDATATGPDAPSLSMLHAMIAIAERPEAERMAFRAFFDHYVFRTEGHPLAHLPEDQRGVLGNLKANYGQIRAMLLRALRGS
;
A
#
# COMPACT_ATOMS: atom_id res chain seq x y z
N MET A 1 -7.35 -17.97 23.79
CA MET A 1 -7.38 -17.15 22.56
C MET A 1 -8.41 -16.07 22.78
N THR A 2 -7.98 -14.87 23.18
CA THR A 2 -8.84 -13.69 23.18
C THR A 2 -9.22 -13.43 21.72
N GLY A 3 -10.51 -13.57 21.39
CA GLY A 3 -11.00 -13.22 20.06
C GLY A 3 -10.74 -11.74 19.83
N GLN A 4 -9.70 -11.39 19.07
CA GLN A 4 -9.46 -10.00 18.70
C GLN A 4 -10.64 -9.53 17.85
N ALA A 5 -11.28 -8.45 18.29
CA ALA A 5 -12.45 -7.90 17.64
C ALA A 5 -12.13 -7.48 16.20
N ARG A 6 -13.16 -7.49 15.35
CA ARG A 6 -13.07 -6.89 14.01
C ARG A 6 -12.71 -5.40 14.17
N PRO A 7 -11.67 -4.90 13.48
CA PRO A 7 -11.34 -3.49 13.53
C PRO A 7 -12.47 -2.64 12.93
N GLU A 8 -12.57 -1.40 13.39
CA GLU A 8 -13.52 -0.42 12.89
C GLU A 8 -12.96 0.32 11.67
N LEU A 9 -13.86 0.71 10.76
CA LEU A 9 -13.57 1.61 9.64
C LEU A 9 -14.16 2.97 9.95
N THR A 10 -13.33 3.99 10.07
CA THR A 10 -13.80 5.36 10.29
C THR A 10 -14.31 5.95 8.97
N GLU A 11 -15.47 6.58 8.98
CA GLU A 11 -15.94 7.39 7.85
C GLU A 11 -15.82 8.88 8.20
N ILE A 12 -15.11 9.63 7.35
CA ILE A 12 -14.81 11.05 7.53
C ILE A 12 -15.65 11.85 6.53
N SER A 13 -16.47 12.77 7.06
CA SER A 13 -17.23 13.72 6.25
C SER A 13 -16.30 14.74 5.58
N LYS A 14 -16.66 15.21 4.38
CA LYS A 14 -15.91 16.22 3.62
C LYS A 14 -15.56 17.52 4.41
N ASP A 15 -16.39 17.90 5.38
CA ASP A 15 -16.23 19.13 6.17
C ASP A 15 -15.47 18.91 7.49
N HIS A 16 -14.90 17.72 7.70
CA HIS A 16 -14.19 17.38 8.93
C HIS A 16 -12.90 18.20 9.07
N THR A 17 -12.60 18.63 10.30
CA THR A 17 -11.38 19.35 10.67
C THR A 17 -10.07 18.63 10.36
N ALA A 18 -10.12 17.34 10.04
CA ALA A 18 -8.96 16.54 9.67
C ALA A 18 -8.55 16.76 8.21
N LEU A 19 -9.45 17.35 7.39
CA LEU A 19 -9.25 17.52 5.95
C LEU A 19 -8.84 18.95 5.57
N VAL A 20 -8.62 19.83 6.55
CA VAL A 20 -8.29 21.26 6.32
C VAL A 20 -6.83 21.49 5.94
N SER A 21 -5.93 20.56 6.27
CA SER A 21 -4.50 20.62 5.95
C SER A 21 -3.84 19.25 6.06
N ALA A 22 -2.68 19.09 5.44
CA ALA A 22 -1.88 17.87 5.57
C ALA A 22 -1.45 17.59 7.03
N GLU A 23 -1.22 18.64 7.82
CA GLU A 23 -0.86 18.49 9.24
C GLU A 23 -2.06 18.03 10.08
N ALA A 24 -3.24 18.61 9.85
CA ALA A 24 -4.46 18.17 10.52
C ALA A 24 -4.78 16.71 10.19
N PHE A 25 -4.59 16.31 8.93
CA PHE A 25 -4.77 14.93 8.47
C PHE A 25 -3.77 13.98 9.13
N ARG A 26 -2.50 14.39 9.25
CA ARG A 26 -1.46 13.62 9.92
C ARG A 26 -1.83 13.31 11.38
N VAL A 27 -2.15 14.33 12.16
CA VAL A 27 -2.44 14.19 13.59
C VAL A 27 -3.76 13.45 13.86
N GLN A 28 -4.82 13.77 13.10
CA GLN A 28 -6.17 13.27 13.40
C GLN A 28 -6.49 11.93 12.71
N VAL A 29 -5.76 11.54 11.66
CA VAL A 29 -6.05 10.33 10.89
C VAL A 29 -4.84 9.40 10.84
N ILE A 30 -3.69 9.88 10.35
CA ILE A 30 -2.52 9.01 10.13
C ILE A 30 -2.00 8.42 11.45
N GLU A 31 -1.80 9.26 12.47
CA GLU A 31 -1.26 8.83 13.78
C GLU A 31 -2.20 7.91 14.56
N THR A 32 -3.47 7.77 14.14
CA THR A 32 -4.40 6.81 14.76
C THR A 32 -4.11 5.36 14.38
N GLY A 33 -3.38 5.14 13.27
CA GLY A 33 -3.04 3.80 12.77
C GLY A 33 -4.24 2.99 12.27
N ARG A 34 -5.39 3.63 11.99
CA ARG A 34 -6.63 2.99 11.53
C ARG A 34 -7.03 3.44 10.11
N PRO A 35 -7.63 2.55 9.31
CA PRO A 35 -8.14 2.92 7.99
C PRO A 35 -9.31 3.88 8.12
N ALA A 36 -9.42 4.79 7.15
CA ALA A 36 -10.50 5.76 7.10
C ALA A 36 -10.99 6.01 5.68
N VAL A 37 -12.31 6.03 5.49
CA VAL A 37 -12.96 6.37 4.23
C VAL A 37 -13.33 7.84 4.23
N ILE A 38 -13.08 8.52 3.11
CA ILE A 38 -13.35 9.94 2.94
C ILE A 38 -14.21 10.09 1.68
N ARG A 39 -15.52 10.32 1.88
CA ARG A 39 -16.47 10.37 0.76
C ARG A 39 -16.34 11.65 -0.03
N GLY A 40 -16.28 11.53 -1.35
CA GLY A 40 -16.25 12.68 -2.28
C GLY A 40 -15.01 13.59 -2.21
N LEU A 41 -13.93 13.17 -1.54
CA LEU A 41 -12.69 13.95 -1.43
C LEU A 41 -12.14 14.39 -2.79
N GLY A 42 -12.15 13.49 -3.77
CA GLY A 42 -11.66 13.69 -5.13
C GLY A 42 -12.74 14.06 -6.15
N ALA A 43 -13.98 14.34 -5.73
CA ALA A 43 -15.10 14.58 -6.65
C ALA A 43 -14.89 15.82 -7.53
N ALA A 44 -14.16 16.82 -7.03
CA ALA A 44 -13.87 18.05 -7.76
C ALA A 44 -12.64 17.96 -8.68
N LEU A 45 -11.86 16.87 -8.63
CA LEU A 45 -10.67 16.72 -9.45
C LEU A 45 -11.05 16.69 -10.94
N PRO A 46 -10.33 17.40 -11.82
CA PRO A 46 -10.59 17.40 -13.26
C PRO A 46 -10.64 16.00 -13.88
N ALA A 47 -9.76 15.07 -13.47
CA ALA A 47 -9.79 13.69 -13.94
C ALA A 47 -11.08 12.96 -13.54
N THR A 48 -11.56 13.17 -12.31
CA THR A 48 -12.83 12.58 -11.84
C THR A 48 -14.00 13.16 -12.61
N ARG A 49 -14.01 14.48 -12.87
CA ARG A 49 -15.03 15.14 -13.68
C ARG A 49 -15.03 14.64 -15.13
N ALA A 50 -13.86 14.40 -15.71
CA ALA A 50 -13.73 13.82 -17.05
C ALA A 50 -14.32 12.41 -17.10
N ALA A 51 -14.07 11.58 -16.08
CA ALA A 51 -14.63 10.23 -15.98
C ALA A 51 -16.17 10.20 -15.87
N SER A 52 -16.79 11.23 -15.29
CA SER A 52 -18.25 11.30 -15.12
C SER A 52 -19.04 11.45 -16.42
N ALA A 53 -18.39 11.87 -17.52
CA ALA A 53 -19.05 12.01 -18.82
C ALA A 53 -19.20 10.65 -19.51
N GLU A 54 -18.10 9.88 -19.57
CA GLU A 54 -18.04 8.51 -20.06
C GLU A 54 -16.77 7.85 -19.47
N PRO A 55 -16.80 6.58 -19.01
CA PRO A 55 -15.64 5.94 -18.39
C PRO A 55 -14.35 5.96 -19.23
N GLY A 56 -14.47 5.97 -20.57
CA GLY A 56 -13.33 6.09 -21.48
C GLY A 56 -12.74 7.51 -21.57
N ALA A 57 -13.53 8.55 -21.29
CA ALA A 57 -13.12 9.95 -21.48
C ALA A 57 -11.98 10.37 -20.53
N VAL A 58 -11.83 9.70 -19.39
CA VAL A 58 -10.67 9.92 -18.51
C VAL A 58 -9.36 9.50 -19.18
N LEU A 59 -9.38 8.48 -20.04
CA LEU A 59 -8.19 8.03 -20.76
C LEU A 59 -7.74 9.08 -21.76
N ASP A 60 -8.67 9.70 -22.49
CA ASP A 60 -8.38 10.81 -23.41
C ASP A 60 -7.85 12.03 -22.66
N TYR A 61 -8.46 12.36 -21.52
CA TYR A 61 -7.97 13.42 -20.63
C TYR A 61 -6.51 13.16 -20.22
N MET A 62 -6.18 11.93 -19.83
CA MET A 62 -4.81 11.53 -19.45
C MET A 62 -3.85 11.56 -20.64
N LEU A 63 -4.29 11.12 -21.83
CA LEU A 63 -3.46 11.17 -23.05
C LEU A 63 -3.08 12.59 -23.45
N GLY A 64 -3.86 13.60 -23.06
CA GLY A 64 -3.50 15.01 -23.23
C GLY A 64 -2.20 15.42 -22.50
N PHE A 65 -1.76 14.65 -21.50
CA PHE A 65 -0.51 14.87 -20.76
C PHE A 65 0.58 13.85 -21.09
N ALA A 66 0.26 12.78 -21.82
CA ALA A 66 1.18 11.67 -22.02
C ALA A 66 2.41 12.07 -22.83
N ASN A 67 3.58 11.59 -22.38
CA ASN A 67 4.82 11.69 -23.15
C ASN A 67 5.18 10.35 -23.81
N GLU A 68 6.37 10.26 -24.41
CA GLU A 68 6.82 9.09 -25.17
C GLU A 68 7.35 7.92 -24.31
N ARG A 69 7.42 8.08 -22.98
CA ARG A 69 7.90 7.02 -22.09
C ARG A 69 6.92 5.85 -22.06
N ARG A 70 7.47 4.65 -21.92
CA ARG A 70 6.73 3.39 -21.97
C ARG A 70 6.71 2.76 -20.59
N PRO A 71 5.60 2.85 -19.83
CA PRO A 71 5.52 2.16 -18.55
C PRO A 71 5.46 0.64 -18.74
N GLN A 72 5.78 -0.08 -17.66
CA GLN A 72 5.48 -1.50 -17.57
C GLN A 72 3.96 -1.70 -17.46
N VAL A 73 3.45 -2.64 -18.24
CA VAL A 73 2.03 -3.00 -18.36
C VAL A 73 1.88 -4.49 -18.15
N PHE A 74 0.85 -4.88 -17.40
CA PHE A 74 0.50 -6.26 -17.12
C PHE A 74 -0.65 -6.68 -18.03
N GLN A 75 -0.49 -7.82 -18.70
CA GLN A 75 -1.54 -8.40 -19.53
C GLN A 75 -1.82 -9.83 -19.09
N SER A 76 -3.11 -10.19 -19.01
CA SER A 76 -3.54 -11.53 -18.60
C SER A 76 -4.61 -12.06 -19.53
N ASP A 77 -4.59 -13.38 -19.72
CA ASP A 77 -5.59 -14.10 -20.50
C ASP A 77 -6.99 -13.91 -19.85
N PRO A 78 -8.05 -13.73 -20.66
CA PRO A 78 -9.43 -13.59 -20.15
C PRO A 78 -9.85 -14.70 -19.19
N ILE A 79 -9.31 -15.92 -19.33
CA ILE A 79 -9.62 -17.05 -18.45
C ILE A 79 -9.29 -16.75 -16.97
N ASN A 80 -8.35 -15.84 -16.72
CA ASN A 80 -7.97 -15.42 -15.37
C ASN A 80 -8.91 -14.36 -14.80
N ALA A 81 -9.86 -13.83 -15.59
CA ALA A 81 -10.85 -12.83 -15.16
C ALA A 81 -10.25 -11.62 -14.42
N GLY A 82 -9.07 -11.16 -14.85
CA GLY A 82 -8.36 -10.03 -14.22
C GLY A 82 -7.73 -10.35 -12.87
N HIS A 83 -7.70 -11.61 -12.43
CA HIS A 83 -6.96 -12.03 -11.24
C HIS A 83 -5.48 -12.16 -11.57
N TYR A 84 -4.70 -11.12 -11.29
CA TYR A 84 -3.24 -11.14 -11.47
C TYR A 84 -2.60 -11.82 -10.25
N PHE A 85 -2.09 -13.04 -10.44
CA PHE A 85 -1.60 -13.87 -9.36
C PHE A 85 -0.41 -14.77 -9.73
N TYR A 86 0.09 -15.52 -8.76
CA TYR A 86 1.10 -16.56 -8.99
C TYR A 86 0.57 -17.69 -9.87
N SER A 87 1.47 -18.39 -10.55
CA SER A 87 1.21 -19.75 -11.04
C SER A 87 0.97 -20.71 -9.87
N ASP A 88 0.36 -21.87 -10.14
CA ASP A 88 -0.01 -22.85 -9.10
C ASP A 88 1.18 -23.32 -8.25
N ASP A 89 2.38 -23.40 -8.84
CA ASP A 89 3.64 -23.79 -8.21
C ASP A 89 4.42 -22.61 -7.61
N LEU A 90 3.90 -21.38 -7.72
CA LEU A 90 4.52 -20.13 -7.28
C LEU A 90 5.84 -19.77 -7.97
N SER A 91 6.25 -20.48 -9.02
CA SER A 91 7.50 -20.22 -9.73
C SER A 91 7.42 -19.03 -10.68
N GLY A 92 6.21 -18.69 -11.11
CA GLY A 92 5.93 -17.56 -11.99
C GLY A 92 4.57 -16.93 -11.70
N PHE A 93 3.99 -16.34 -12.74
CA PHE A 93 2.74 -15.58 -12.65
C PHE A 93 1.81 -15.99 -13.79
N ASN A 94 0.50 -15.78 -13.59
CA ASN A 94 -0.52 -16.03 -14.61
C ASN A 94 -0.69 -14.85 -15.60
N PHE A 95 0.27 -13.92 -15.63
CA PHE A 95 0.26 -12.71 -16.46
C PHE A 95 1.65 -12.42 -16.99
N THR A 96 1.72 -11.63 -18.06
CA THR A 96 2.98 -11.15 -18.64
C THR A 96 3.19 -9.67 -18.34
N ARG A 97 4.46 -9.24 -18.37
CA ARG A 97 4.85 -7.84 -18.23
C ARG A 97 5.55 -7.40 -19.51
N SER A 98 5.16 -6.24 -20.02
CA SER A 98 5.77 -5.64 -21.21
C SER A 98 5.83 -4.13 -21.06
N GLU A 99 6.74 -3.46 -21.78
CA GLU A 99 6.73 -2.00 -21.91
C GLU A 99 5.94 -1.58 -23.15
N MET A 100 4.99 -0.67 -23.00
CA MET A 100 4.21 -0.14 -24.12
C MET A 100 3.85 1.33 -23.92
N ALA A 101 3.54 2.04 -25.00
CA ALA A 101 3.08 3.42 -24.88
C ALA A 101 1.72 3.47 -24.20
N LEU A 102 1.44 4.53 -23.44
CA LEU A 102 0.14 4.68 -22.75
C LEU A 102 -1.04 4.64 -23.71
N ARG A 103 -0.89 5.22 -24.91
CA ARG A 103 -1.90 5.15 -25.97
C ARG A 103 -2.25 3.72 -26.35
N ASP A 104 -1.25 2.87 -26.53
CA ASP A 104 -1.44 1.46 -26.91
C ASP A 104 -2.10 0.67 -25.77
N ALA A 105 -1.66 0.92 -24.52
CA ALA A 105 -2.26 0.31 -23.34
C ALA A 105 -3.74 0.69 -23.20
N PHE A 106 -4.08 1.97 -23.42
CA PHE A 106 -5.47 2.45 -23.34
C PHE A 106 -6.32 1.89 -24.48
N HIS A 107 -5.79 1.77 -25.69
CA HIS A 107 -6.48 1.08 -26.78
C HIS A 107 -6.77 -0.39 -26.45
N ALA A 108 -5.81 -1.11 -25.86
CA ALA A 108 -6.03 -2.49 -25.41
C ALA A 108 -7.10 -2.58 -24.33
N MET A 109 -7.12 -1.64 -23.38
CA MET A 109 -8.16 -1.57 -22.35
C MET A 109 -9.55 -1.32 -22.94
N LEU A 110 -9.66 -0.41 -23.91
CA LEU A 110 -10.92 -0.13 -24.61
C LEU A 110 -11.38 -1.34 -25.45
N ALA A 111 -10.45 -2.08 -26.07
CA ALA A 111 -10.76 -3.31 -26.78
C ALA A 111 -11.35 -4.38 -25.84
N HIS A 112 -10.75 -4.60 -24.66
CA HIS A 112 -11.33 -5.49 -23.64
C HIS A 112 -12.69 -5.01 -23.13
N ALA A 113 -12.86 -3.69 -22.94
CA ALA A 113 -14.14 -3.13 -22.53
C ALA A 113 -15.26 -3.36 -23.56
N ALA A 114 -14.92 -3.42 -24.85
CA ALA A 114 -15.86 -3.73 -25.93
C ALA A 114 -16.07 -5.25 -26.12
N ASP A 115 -15.03 -6.05 -25.88
CA ASP A 115 -15.04 -7.51 -26.02
C ASP A 115 -14.26 -8.16 -24.85
N PRO A 116 -14.97 -8.70 -23.83
CA PRO A 116 -14.33 -9.36 -22.68
C PRO A 116 -13.50 -10.61 -23.03
N SER A 117 -13.53 -11.10 -24.27
CA SER A 117 -12.64 -12.16 -24.74
C SER A 117 -11.24 -11.67 -25.11
N ALA A 118 -11.02 -10.35 -25.17
CA ALA A 118 -9.69 -9.78 -25.30
C ALA A 118 -8.93 -9.82 -23.96
N PRO A 119 -7.59 -9.89 -23.94
CA PRO A 119 -6.80 -9.88 -22.70
C PRO A 119 -7.06 -8.65 -21.82
N THR A 120 -7.05 -8.82 -20.50
CA THR A 120 -7.11 -7.69 -19.57
C THR A 120 -5.78 -6.94 -19.56
N THR A 121 -5.83 -5.62 -19.49
CA THR A 121 -4.65 -4.76 -19.42
C THR A 121 -4.65 -3.93 -18.14
N TYR A 122 -3.50 -3.87 -17.47
CA TYR A 122 -3.32 -3.14 -16.21
C TYR A 122 -1.99 -2.40 -16.16
N VAL A 123 -2.05 -1.10 -15.86
CA VAL A 123 -0.90 -0.22 -15.64
C VAL A 123 -0.90 0.13 -14.16
N GLY A 124 0.02 -0.46 -13.40
CA GLY A 124 0.13 -0.25 -11.97
C GLY A 124 1.24 0.73 -11.59
N SER A 125 1.02 1.50 -10.52
CA SER A 125 2.03 2.38 -9.93
C SER A 125 2.67 3.37 -10.93
N LEU A 126 1.90 3.91 -11.87
CA LEU A 126 2.37 4.86 -12.87
C LEU A 126 2.70 6.21 -12.21
N VAL A 127 3.98 6.58 -12.17
CA VAL A 127 4.44 7.86 -11.60
C VAL A 127 3.98 9.03 -12.47
N ALA A 128 3.06 9.86 -11.95
CA ALA A 128 2.36 10.84 -12.76
C ALA A 128 3.30 11.86 -13.43
N HIS A 129 4.25 12.46 -12.71
CA HIS A 129 5.17 13.44 -13.33
C HIS A 129 6.08 12.81 -14.39
N ALA A 130 6.40 11.53 -14.25
CA ALA A 130 7.29 10.85 -15.19
C ALA A 130 6.60 10.56 -16.53
N TYR A 131 5.33 10.17 -16.52
CA TYR A 131 4.62 9.69 -17.73
C TYR A 131 3.54 10.65 -18.24
N LEU A 132 2.98 11.48 -17.36
CA LEU A 132 1.90 12.44 -17.63
C LEU A 132 2.28 13.84 -17.10
N PRO A 133 3.37 14.47 -17.58
CA PRO A 133 3.80 15.79 -17.10
C PRO A 133 2.66 16.82 -17.19
N GLY A 134 2.36 17.47 -16.07
CA GLY A 134 1.26 18.45 -15.95
C GLY A 134 -0.07 17.85 -15.48
N PHE A 135 -0.22 16.53 -15.38
CA PHE A 135 -1.43 15.90 -14.82
C PHE A 135 -1.57 16.14 -13.31
N ALA A 136 -0.46 16.11 -12.58
CA ALA A 136 -0.44 16.09 -11.12
C ALA A 136 -0.99 17.37 -10.47
N GLU A 137 -0.62 18.55 -10.99
CA GLU A 137 -1.01 19.84 -10.41
C GLU A 137 -2.53 20.08 -10.39
N PRO A 138 -3.27 19.96 -11.52
CA PRO A 138 -4.72 20.17 -11.50
C PRO A 138 -5.49 19.05 -10.76
N ASN A 139 -4.87 17.88 -10.55
CA ASN A 139 -5.48 16.72 -9.89
C ASN A 139 -4.94 16.49 -8.46
N HIS A 140 -4.34 17.49 -7.83
CA HIS A 140 -3.77 17.36 -6.50
C HIS A 140 -4.85 17.31 -5.40
N VAL A 141 -4.73 16.35 -4.49
CA VAL A 141 -5.58 16.24 -3.29
C VAL A 141 -4.96 17.03 -2.14
N ALA A 142 -5.65 18.08 -1.68
CA ALA A 142 -5.10 19.11 -0.78
C ALA A 142 -4.60 18.62 0.59
N ILE A 143 -5.07 17.48 1.08
CA ILE A 143 -4.62 16.89 2.36
C ILE A 143 -3.28 16.15 2.24
N VAL A 144 -2.74 16.03 1.04
CA VAL A 144 -1.44 15.39 0.79
C VAL A 144 -0.39 16.49 0.59
N PRO A 145 0.81 16.39 1.20
CA PRO A 145 1.88 17.35 0.91
C PRO A 145 2.25 17.36 -0.58
N ARG A 146 2.49 18.55 -1.14
CA ARG A 146 2.84 18.71 -2.57
C ARG A 146 4.16 18.04 -2.99
N SER A 147 5.02 17.71 -2.03
CA SER A 147 6.24 16.94 -2.27
C SER A 147 5.99 15.45 -2.51
N VAL A 148 4.78 14.95 -2.26
CA VAL A 148 4.42 13.55 -2.45
C VAL A 148 4.04 13.32 -3.91
N GLU A 149 4.74 12.39 -4.54
CA GLU A 149 4.54 12.02 -5.94
C GLU A 149 3.23 11.23 -6.12
N PRO A 150 2.28 11.70 -6.95
CA PRO A 150 1.09 10.93 -7.27
C PRO A 150 1.40 9.75 -8.18
N ARG A 151 0.70 8.65 -7.95
CA ARG A 151 0.76 7.43 -8.77
C ARG A 151 -0.63 7.08 -9.27
N LEU A 152 -0.68 6.48 -10.46
CA LEU A 152 -1.94 6.07 -11.09
C LEU A 152 -1.99 4.56 -11.25
N TRP A 153 -3.19 4.02 -11.05
CA TRP A 153 -3.53 2.63 -11.30
C TRP A 153 -4.68 2.57 -12.28
N ILE A 154 -4.42 2.06 -13.47
CA ILE A 154 -5.29 2.18 -14.64
C ILE A 154 -5.48 0.79 -15.23
N GLY A 155 -6.72 0.38 -15.47
CA GLY A 155 -6.95 -0.90 -16.13
C GLY A 155 -8.39 -1.36 -16.22
N ASN A 156 -8.53 -2.52 -16.82
CA ASN A 156 -9.77 -3.29 -16.91
C ASN A 156 -10.21 -3.84 -15.53
N PRO A 157 -11.30 -4.63 -15.44
CA PRO A 157 -11.59 -5.37 -14.22
C PRO A 157 -10.36 -6.16 -13.76
N SER A 158 -10.03 -6.03 -12.49
CA SER A 158 -8.83 -6.66 -11.93
C SER A 158 -8.94 -6.88 -10.45
N THR A 159 -8.24 -7.92 -9.96
CA THR A 159 -8.05 -8.17 -8.55
C THR A 159 -6.56 -8.09 -8.24
N ALA A 160 -6.16 -7.04 -7.52
CA ALA A 160 -4.84 -6.96 -6.90
C ALA A 160 -4.87 -7.76 -5.60
N ALA A 161 -4.04 -8.81 -5.54
CA ALA A 161 -3.98 -9.71 -4.40
C ALA A 161 -3.69 -8.99 -3.08
N ALA A 162 -4.17 -9.57 -1.96
CA ALA A 162 -3.98 -8.95 -0.66
C ALA A 162 -2.50 -8.82 -0.32
N HIS A 163 -2.02 -7.60 -0.10
CA HIS A 163 -0.63 -7.29 0.27
C HIS A 163 -0.63 -6.10 1.23
N TYR A 164 0.53 -5.71 1.74
CA TYR A 164 0.68 -4.51 2.56
C TYR A 164 1.75 -3.59 1.97
N ASP A 165 1.66 -2.30 2.27
CA ASP A 165 2.68 -1.31 1.90
C ASP A 165 3.44 -0.82 3.13
N ALA A 166 4.70 -0.41 2.92
CA ALA A 166 5.51 0.28 3.92
C ALA A 166 5.29 1.81 3.92
N TYR A 167 4.21 2.28 3.29
CA TYR A 167 3.88 3.70 3.14
C TYR A 167 2.47 3.99 3.69
N GLU A 168 2.28 5.23 4.13
CA GLU A 168 0.94 5.77 4.25
C GLU A 168 0.34 5.85 2.85
N ASN A 169 -0.88 5.36 2.68
CA ASN A 169 -1.50 5.23 1.37
C ASN A 169 -2.85 5.97 1.37
N LEU A 170 -2.95 7.01 0.55
CA LEU A 170 -4.23 7.64 0.23
C LEU A 170 -4.63 7.23 -1.20
N ALA A 171 -5.65 6.39 -1.30
CA ALA A 171 -6.17 5.86 -2.55
C ALA A 171 -7.51 6.51 -2.91
N CYS A 172 -7.53 7.34 -3.96
CA CYS A 172 -8.71 8.05 -4.45
C CYS A 172 -9.19 7.43 -5.77
N VAL A 173 -10.45 6.99 -5.81
CA VAL A 173 -11.06 6.47 -7.05
C VAL A 173 -11.38 7.64 -7.97
N ILE A 174 -10.91 7.57 -9.21
CA ILE A 174 -11.14 8.59 -10.24
C ILE A 174 -12.21 8.12 -11.23
N ALA A 175 -12.14 6.86 -11.64
CA ALA A 175 -13.10 6.23 -12.55
C ALA A 175 -13.34 4.77 -12.15
N GLY A 176 -14.54 4.28 -12.43
CA GLY A 176 -14.99 2.93 -12.08
C GLY A 176 -15.35 2.79 -10.61
N GLU A 177 -15.37 1.54 -10.13
CA GLU A 177 -15.68 1.19 -8.75
C GLU A 177 -14.58 0.28 -8.21
N ARG A 178 -14.16 0.52 -6.96
CA ARG A 178 -13.18 -0.35 -6.28
C ARG A 178 -13.71 -0.85 -4.94
N THR A 179 -13.62 -2.16 -4.74
CA THR A 179 -13.86 -2.79 -3.43
C THR A 179 -12.53 -3.13 -2.78
N PHE A 180 -12.31 -2.61 -1.59
CA PHE A 180 -11.14 -2.91 -0.76
C PHE A 180 -11.54 -3.91 0.31
N THR A 181 -10.79 -5.00 0.44
CA THR A 181 -10.87 -5.92 1.57
C THR A 181 -9.61 -5.80 2.41
N LEU A 182 -9.75 -5.26 3.62
CA LEU A 182 -8.66 -4.90 4.51
C LEU A 182 -8.51 -5.90 5.64
N TYR A 183 -7.28 -6.20 6.04
CA TYR A 183 -6.96 -6.99 7.21
C TYR A 183 -5.95 -6.23 8.09
N PRO A 184 -6.10 -6.28 9.43
CA PRO A 184 -5.19 -5.58 10.32
C PRO A 184 -3.77 -6.18 10.24
N PRO A 185 -2.71 -5.40 10.52
CA PRO A 185 -1.32 -5.86 10.39
C PRO A 185 -1.00 -7.14 11.19
N ASP A 186 -1.63 -7.31 12.36
CA ASP A 186 -1.45 -8.47 13.24
C ASP A 186 -2.18 -9.74 12.73
N ALA A 187 -2.92 -9.67 11.62
CA ALA A 187 -3.46 -10.84 10.92
C ALA A 187 -2.43 -11.53 10.02
N ILE A 188 -1.21 -10.99 9.88
CA ILE A 188 -0.14 -11.51 9.01
C ILE A 188 0.08 -13.02 9.12
N GLY A 189 0.01 -13.56 10.34
CA GLY A 189 0.19 -14.98 10.59
C GLY A 189 -0.88 -15.85 9.93
N ASP A 190 -2.09 -15.34 9.77
CA ASP A 190 -3.26 -16.07 9.26
C ASP A 190 -3.51 -15.81 7.76
N LEU A 191 -2.71 -14.94 7.13
CA LEU A 191 -2.78 -14.58 5.71
C LEU A 191 -1.88 -15.44 4.81
N TYR A 192 -1.02 -16.28 5.38
CA TYR A 192 -0.11 -17.16 4.61
C TYR A 192 0.69 -16.37 3.57
N VAL A 193 1.59 -15.52 4.07
CA VAL A 193 2.43 -14.65 3.25
C VAL A 193 3.23 -15.48 2.23
N GLY A 194 3.18 -15.08 0.96
CA GLY A 194 3.96 -15.67 -0.11
C GLY A 194 5.45 -15.34 -0.03
N PRO A 195 6.23 -15.74 -1.05
CA PRO A 195 7.67 -15.47 -1.10
C PRO A 195 8.00 -13.98 -0.96
N ILE A 196 8.98 -13.65 -0.11
CA ILE A 196 9.39 -12.25 0.16
C ILE A 196 10.21 -11.68 -1.02
N ASP A 197 10.90 -12.53 -1.76
CA ASP A 197 11.82 -12.20 -2.85
C ASP A 197 11.25 -12.49 -4.25
N ASN A 198 10.23 -13.35 -4.37
CA ASN A 198 9.47 -13.55 -5.60
C ASN A 198 8.09 -12.87 -5.49
N THR A 199 8.02 -11.57 -5.82
CA THR A 199 6.80 -10.77 -5.67
C THR A 199 6.23 -10.30 -7.02
N MET A 200 4.91 -10.12 -7.07
CA MET A 200 4.22 -9.60 -8.26
C MET A 200 4.52 -8.13 -8.51
N ALA A 201 4.49 -7.30 -7.46
CA ALA A 201 4.62 -5.85 -7.59
C ALA A 201 5.31 -5.24 -6.36
N GLY A 202 6.39 -5.88 -5.88
CA GLY A 202 7.26 -5.36 -4.82
C GLY A 202 6.99 -5.96 -3.45
N GLN A 203 5.73 -6.11 -3.04
CA GLN A 203 5.36 -6.65 -1.72
C GLN A 203 4.88 -8.10 -1.83
N PRO A 204 5.14 -8.95 -0.82
CA PRO A 204 4.63 -10.30 -0.80
C PRO A 204 3.10 -10.29 -0.64
N ALA A 205 2.42 -11.16 -1.40
CA ALA A 205 0.97 -11.28 -1.33
C ALA A 205 0.53 -12.41 -0.38
N SER A 206 -0.68 -12.31 0.15
CA SER A 206 -1.37 -13.37 0.86
C SER A 206 -1.76 -14.48 -0.11
N LEU A 207 -1.23 -15.69 0.12
CA LEU A 207 -1.64 -16.87 -0.65
C LEU A 207 -3.09 -17.25 -0.34
N ALA A 208 -3.50 -17.10 0.92
CA ALA A 208 -4.83 -17.49 1.37
C ALA A 208 -5.95 -16.57 0.89
N ALA A 209 -5.71 -15.26 0.79
CA ALA A 209 -6.69 -14.34 0.24
C ALA A 209 -6.81 -14.45 -1.29
N GLY A 210 -5.68 -14.67 -1.98
CA GLY A 210 -5.67 -14.79 -3.45
C GLY A 210 -6.24 -16.12 -3.96
N ASN A 211 -6.04 -17.22 -3.23
CA ASN A 211 -6.64 -18.52 -3.59
C ASN A 211 -7.17 -19.25 -2.35
N PRO A 212 -8.36 -18.88 -1.83
CA PRO A 212 -8.87 -19.44 -0.59
C PRO A 212 -9.17 -20.95 -0.69
N ASP A 213 -8.40 -21.75 0.02
CA ASP A 213 -8.60 -23.19 0.19
C ASP A 213 -8.56 -23.53 1.69
N PRO A 214 -9.70 -23.88 2.32
CA PRO A 214 -9.74 -24.20 3.75
C PRO A 214 -8.86 -25.38 4.16
N ALA A 215 -8.59 -26.33 3.26
CA ALA A 215 -7.71 -27.47 3.54
C ALA A 215 -6.24 -27.03 3.59
N ARG A 216 -5.84 -26.14 2.67
CA ARG A 216 -4.46 -25.61 2.59
C ARG A 216 -4.20 -24.45 3.57
N PHE A 217 -5.22 -23.64 3.83
CA PHE A 217 -5.14 -22.40 4.62
C PHE A 217 -6.13 -22.37 5.80
N PRO A 218 -6.10 -23.36 6.71
CA PRO A 218 -7.11 -23.51 7.77
C PRO A 218 -7.20 -22.32 8.74
N ARG A 219 -6.17 -21.48 8.85
CA ARG A 219 -6.19 -20.30 9.71
C ARG A 219 -6.82 -19.07 9.06
N PHE A 220 -7.04 -19.08 7.74
CA PHE A 220 -7.49 -17.89 7.01
C PHE A 220 -8.85 -17.38 7.48
N GLU A 221 -9.73 -18.25 7.97
CA GLU A 221 -11.02 -17.84 8.54
C GLU A 221 -10.87 -16.89 9.75
N LYS A 222 -9.75 -16.96 10.48
CA LYS A 222 -9.45 -16.00 11.56
C LYS A 222 -9.17 -14.60 11.01
N ALA A 223 -8.43 -14.51 9.91
CA ALA A 223 -8.20 -13.24 9.21
C ALA A 223 -9.50 -12.73 8.57
N ARG A 224 -10.26 -13.62 7.90
CA ARG A 224 -11.53 -13.29 7.24
C ARG A 224 -12.56 -12.73 8.23
N ALA A 225 -12.68 -13.31 9.42
CA ALA A 225 -13.57 -12.82 10.46
C ALA A 225 -13.25 -11.37 10.92
N ARG A 226 -12.02 -10.92 10.70
CA ARG A 226 -11.53 -9.58 11.04
C ARG A 226 -11.42 -8.66 9.81
N ALA A 227 -11.83 -9.12 8.63
CA ALA A 227 -11.71 -8.34 7.41
C ALA A 227 -12.71 -7.18 7.38
N ILE A 228 -12.29 -6.02 6.89
CA ILE A 228 -13.16 -4.89 6.59
C ILE A 228 -13.35 -4.84 5.08
N ALA A 229 -14.58 -4.80 4.59
CA ALA A 229 -14.86 -4.62 3.17
C ALA A 229 -15.49 -3.24 2.95
N VAL A 230 -14.96 -2.47 1.99
CA VAL A 230 -15.55 -1.18 1.60
C VAL A 230 -15.47 -0.94 0.11
N THR A 231 -16.58 -0.49 -0.46
CA THR A 231 -16.67 -0.09 -1.86
C THR A 231 -16.58 1.43 -1.96
N LEU A 232 -15.71 1.90 -2.86
CA LEU A 232 -15.43 3.30 -3.14
C LEU A 232 -15.94 3.64 -4.55
N GLN A 233 -16.68 4.74 -4.64
CA GLN A 233 -17.19 5.31 -5.88
C GLN A 233 -16.24 6.40 -6.42
N PRO A 234 -16.37 6.84 -7.67
CA PRO A 234 -15.60 7.97 -8.19
C PRO A 234 -15.68 9.19 -7.26
N GLY A 235 -14.51 9.69 -6.86
CA GLY A 235 -14.35 10.78 -5.91
C GLY A 235 -14.16 10.35 -4.45
N ASP A 236 -14.46 9.10 -4.09
CA ASP A 236 -14.16 8.60 -2.75
C ASP A 236 -12.68 8.29 -2.60
N ALA A 237 -12.16 8.49 -1.39
CA ALA A 237 -10.82 8.09 -1.01
C ALA A 237 -10.82 7.15 0.20
N LEU A 238 -9.81 6.28 0.25
CA LEU A 238 -9.49 5.45 1.40
C LEU A 238 -8.07 5.78 1.85
N PHE A 239 -7.95 6.15 3.12
CA PHE A 239 -6.68 6.16 3.82
C PHE A 239 -6.39 4.76 4.38
N LEU A 240 -5.22 4.24 4.02
CA LEU A 240 -4.66 2.98 4.48
C LEU A 240 -3.37 3.29 5.25
N PRO A 241 -3.35 3.04 6.56
CA PRO A 241 -2.12 3.14 7.33
C PRO A 241 -1.11 2.09 6.85
N LYS A 242 0.17 2.38 7.05
CA LYS A 242 1.25 1.42 6.79
C LYS A 242 0.95 0.04 7.37
N LEU A 243 1.41 -0.98 6.65
CA LEU A 243 1.34 -2.40 7.03
C LEU A 243 -0.08 -2.99 7.09
N TRP A 244 -1.13 -2.21 6.81
CA TRP A 244 -2.46 -2.77 6.63
C TRP A 244 -2.51 -3.59 5.34
N TRP A 245 -2.97 -4.83 5.50
CA TRP A 245 -3.17 -5.73 4.37
C TRP A 245 -4.42 -5.32 3.62
N HIS A 246 -4.37 -5.32 2.30
CA HIS A 246 -5.49 -4.91 1.47
C HIS A 246 -5.50 -5.64 0.13
N GLN A 247 -6.65 -6.22 -0.20
CA GLN A 247 -7.00 -6.68 -1.55
C GLN A 247 -7.84 -5.60 -2.22
N VAL A 248 -7.63 -5.39 -3.52
CA VAL A 248 -8.36 -4.37 -4.29
C VAL A 248 -8.99 -5.00 -5.52
N GLU A 249 -10.31 -4.96 -5.59
CA GLU A 249 -11.10 -5.44 -6.72
C GLU A 249 -11.67 -4.26 -7.49
N ALA A 250 -11.27 -4.13 -8.75
CA ALA A 250 -11.80 -3.17 -9.70
C ALA A 250 -12.80 -3.87 -10.62
N LYS A 251 -14.03 -3.34 -10.74
CA LYS A 251 -15.14 -4.06 -11.39
C LYS A 251 -15.64 -3.44 -12.68
N ALA A 252 -15.36 -2.16 -12.92
CA ALA A 252 -15.84 -1.49 -14.13
C ALA A 252 -15.00 -1.88 -15.36
N PRO A 253 -15.51 -1.71 -16.60
CA PRO A 253 -14.73 -1.98 -17.81
C PRO A 253 -13.42 -1.18 -17.88
N ILE A 254 -13.44 0.06 -17.35
CA ILE A 254 -12.28 0.95 -17.19
C ILE A 254 -12.28 1.48 -15.77
N ASN A 255 -11.13 1.38 -15.09
CA ASN A 255 -10.94 1.85 -13.72
C ASN A 255 -9.68 2.71 -13.64
N VAL A 256 -9.76 3.84 -12.94
CA VAL A 256 -8.62 4.73 -12.67
C VAL A 256 -8.61 5.08 -11.18
N MET A 257 -7.45 4.94 -10.54
CA MET A 257 -7.23 5.36 -9.15
C MET A 257 -5.99 6.23 -9.10
N LEU A 258 -6.11 7.33 -8.38
CA LEU A 258 -5.01 8.19 -7.99
C LEU A 258 -4.59 7.79 -6.57
N ASN A 259 -3.32 7.47 -6.39
CA ASN A 259 -2.76 7.03 -5.13
C ASN A 259 -1.58 7.94 -4.75
N TYR A 260 -1.42 8.14 -3.45
CA TYR A 260 -0.26 8.81 -2.86
C TYR A 260 0.38 7.87 -1.84
N TRP A 261 1.69 7.68 -1.96
CA TRP A 261 2.50 6.94 -1.00
C TRP A 261 3.58 7.83 -0.40
N TRP A 262 3.62 7.92 0.93
CA TRP A 262 4.67 8.64 1.64
C TRP A 262 4.89 8.09 3.04
N ASP A 263 6.01 8.48 3.64
CA ASP A 263 6.25 8.25 5.06
C ASP A 263 5.96 9.55 5.83
N ALA A 264 4.77 9.64 6.43
CA ALA A 264 4.36 10.80 7.22
C ALA A 264 5.08 10.93 8.58
N THR A 265 5.79 9.88 9.00
CA THR A 265 6.38 9.72 10.33
C THR A 265 7.88 9.42 10.26
N ALA A 266 8.52 9.56 9.10
CA ALA A 266 9.93 9.30 8.91
C ALA A 266 10.75 10.26 9.78
N THR A 267 11.60 9.69 10.64
CA THR A 267 12.48 10.46 11.51
C THR A 267 13.91 10.54 10.98
N GLY A 268 14.28 9.67 10.03
CA GLY A 268 15.61 9.52 9.46
C GLY A 268 15.60 8.72 8.15
N PRO A 269 16.79 8.41 7.59
CA PRO A 269 16.91 7.79 6.27
C PRO A 269 16.76 6.26 6.26
N ASP A 270 16.84 5.61 7.44
CA ASP A 270 16.86 4.16 7.53
C ASP A 270 15.43 3.59 7.64
N ALA A 271 15.09 2.60 6.80
CA ALA A 271 13.76 2.02 6.74
C ALA A 271 13.55 0.89 7.79
N PRO A 272 12.36 0.79 8.42
CA PRO A 272 12.06 -0.30 9.37
C PRO A 272 12.21 -1.71 8.79
N SER A 273 12.01 -1.90 7.50
CA SER A 273 12.19 -3.21 6.85
C SER A 273 13.65 -3.68 6.86
N LEU A 274 14.62 -2.76 6.79
CA LEU A 274 16.04 -3.12 6.83
C LEU A 274 16.48 -3.57 8.23
N SER A 275 15.90 -3.00 9.30
CA SER A 275 16.17 -3.48 10.65
C SER A 275 15.60 -4.88 10.88
N MET A 276 14.42 -5.18 10.31
CA MET A 276 13.84 -6.51 10.32
C MET A 276 14.73 -7.54 9.60
N LEU A 277 15.19 -7.24 8.37
CA LEU A 277 16.06 -8.14 7.61
C LEU A 277 17.37 -8.43 8.36
N HIS A 278 17.97 -7.41 8.97
CA HIS A 278 19.18 -7.61 9.77
C HIS A 278 18.90 -8.43 11.04
N ALA A 279 17.77 -8.20 11.70
CA ALA A 279 17.35 -9.00 12.85
C ALA A 279 17.08 -10.46 12.47
N MET A 280 16.56 -10.75 11.28
CA MET A 280 16.34 -12.12 10.81
C MET A 280 17.65 -12.91 10.78
N ILE A 281 18.70 -12.37 10.15
CA ILE A 281 20.00 -13.07 10.08
C ILE A 281 20.73 -13.13 11.43
N ALA A 282 20.44 -12.21 12.35
CA ALA A 282 21.08 -12.16 13.65
C ALA A 282 20.33 -12.97 14.72
N ILE A 283 19.01 -13.14 14.64
CA ILE A 283 18.17 -13.62 15.74
C ILE A 283 17.33 -14.85 15.35
N ALA A 284 16.84 -14.96 14.10
CA ALA A 284 15.79 -15.93 13.77
C ALA A 284 16.20 -17.41 13.98
N GLU A 285 17.48 -17.73 13.78
CA GLU A 285 18.03 -19.09 13.93
C GLU A 285 18.67 -19.35 15.31
N ARG A 286 18.58 -18.40 16.25
CA ARG A 286 19.06 -18.60 17.62
C ARG A 286 18.13 -19.54 18.42
N PRO A 287 18.63 -20.18 19.50
CA PRO A 287 17.79 -20.95 20.41
C PRO A 287 16.57 -20.16 20.88
N GLU A 288 15.44 -20.83 21.09
CA GLU A 288 14.17 -20.18 21.45
C GLU A 288 14.29 -19.28 22.69
N ALA A 289 15.00 -19.75 23.72
CA ALA A 289 15.25 -18.97 24.93
C ALA A 289 15.96 -17.64 24.63
N GLU A 290 16.96 -17.63 23.74
CA GLU A 290 17.63 -16.41 23.30
C GLU A 290 16.70 -15.51 22.49
N ARG A 291 15.89 -16.09 21.58
CA ARG A 291 14.91 -15.32 20.81
C ARG A 291 13.88 -14.62 21.70
N MET A 292 13.39 -15.30 22.73
CA MET A 292 12.45 -14.71 23.70
C MET A 292 13.12 -13.64 24.57
N ALA A 293 14.39 -13.83 24.96
CA ALA A 293 15.15 -12.80 25.65
C ALA A 293 15.33 -11.54 24.77
N PHE A 294 15.72 -11.71 23.50
CA PHE A 294 15.81 -10.58 22.57
C PHE A 294 14.46 -9.92 22.31
N ARG A 295 13.36 -10.67 22.25
CA ARG A 295 12.02 -10.08 22.16
C ARG A 295 11.76 -9.11 23.31
N ALA A 296 12.05 -9.50 24.56
CA ALA A 296 11.90 -8.61 25.71
C ALA A 296 12.78 -7.35 25.61
N PHE A 297 14.00 -7.48 25.07
CA PHE A 297 14.87 -6.33 24.82
C PHE A 297 14.34 -5.40 23.72
N PHE A 298 13.76 -5.95 22.65
CA PHE A 298 13.09 -5.17 21.61
C PHE A 298 11.84 -4.46 22.17
N ASP A 299 11.03 -5.15 22.98
CA ASP A 299 9.88 -4.56 23.66
C ASP A 299 10.30 -3.34 24.51
N HIS A 300 11.40 -3.46 25.26
CA HIS A 300 11.93 -2.39 26.10
C HIS A 300 12.59 -1.23 25.32
N TYR A 301 13.52 -1.51 24.40
CA TYR A 301 14.33 -0.46 23.74
C TYR A 301 13.75 0.09 22.44
N VAL A 302 13.04 -0.76 21.67
CA VAL A 302 12.58 -0.47 20.31
C VAL A 302 11.09 -0.16 20.29
N PHE A 303 10.24 -1.08 20.74
CA PHE A 303 8.79 -0.91 20.71
C PHE A 303 8.28 0.03 21.81
N ARG A 304 9.01 0.13 22.93
CA ARG A 304 8.78 1.12 24.00
C ARG A 304 7.33 1.12 24.50
N THR A 305 6.74 -0.08 24.64
CA THR A 305 5.34 -0.26 25.03
C THR A 305 5.01 0.31 26.41
N GLU A 306 6.03 0.52 27.25
CA GLU A 306 5.93 1.10 28.59
C GLU A 306 6.57 2.50 28.70
N GLY A 307 6.78 3.19 27.56
CA GLY A 307 7.38 4.53 27.51
C GLY A 307 8.91 4.52 27.33
N HIS A 308 9.57 5.60 27.74
CA HIS A 308 11.00 5.76 27.52
C HIS A 308 11.82 4.77 28.40
N PRO A 309 12.70 3.92 27.84
CA PRO A 309 13.36 2.84 28.58
C PRO A 309 14.22 3.32 29.77
N LEU A 310 14.78 4.52 29.65
CA LEU A 310 15.60 5.16 30.68
C LEU A 310 14.87 6.27 31.46
N ALA A 311 13.53 6.21 31.56
CA ALA A 311 12.74 7.24 32.26
C ALA A 311 13.13 7.42 33.74
N HIS A 312 13.67 6.37 34.38
CA HIS A 312 14.14 6.39 35.76
C HIS A 312 15.47 7.12 35.96
N LEU A 313 16.19 7.48 34.88
CA LEU A 313 17.43 8.25 34.93
C LEU A 313 17.17 9.75 34.66
N PRO A 314 17.99 10.64 35.25
CA PRO A 314 18.08 12.04 34.82
C PRO A 314 18.31 12.14 33.30
N GLU A 315 17.76 13.16 32.65
CA GLU A 315 17.76 13.26 31.18
C GLU A 315 19.18 13.30 30.58
N ASP A 316 20.11 13.97 31.27
CA ASP A 316 21.53 14.07 30.93
C ASP A 316 22.28 12.74 31.06
N GLN A 317 21.74 11.77 31.80
CA GLN A 317 22.31 10.43 31.98
C GLN A 317 21.74 9.38 31.01
N ARG A 318 20.83 9.76 30.11
CA ARG A 318 20.22 8.84 29.13
C ARG A 318 21.12 8.55 27.93
N GLY A 319 22.23 9.28 27.78
CA GLY A 319 23.24 9.06 26.74
C GLY A 319 22.65 9.03 25.32
N VAL A 320 23.09 8.06 24.51
CA VAL A 320 22.64 7.89 23.11
C VAL A 320 21.13 7.64 22.99
N LEU A 321 20.50 7.14 24.05
CA LEU A 321 19.06 6.86 24.10
C LEU A 321 18.22 8.06 24.56
N GLY A 322 18.81 9.19 24.94
CA GLY A 322 18.10 10.41 25.33
C GLY A 322 17.30 11.01 24.16
N ASN A 323 17.81 12.07 23.52
CA ASN A 323 17.20 12.55 22.27
C ASN A 323 17.65 11.67 21.10
N LEU A 324 16.91 10.58 20.86
CA LEU A 324 17.27 9.60 19.84
C LEU A 324 17.43 10.22 18.44
N LYS A 325 16.59 11.20 18.08
CA LYS A 325 16.66 11.91 16.79
C LYS A 325 17.97 12.68 16.64
N ALA A 326 18.44 13.34 17.71
CA ALA A 326 19.73 14.02 17.72
C ALA A 326 20.91 13.03 17.65
N ASN A 327 20.73 11.80 18.14
CA ASN A 327 21.78 10.78 18.25
C ASN A 327 21.80 9.75 17.10
N TYR A 328 20.92 9.85 16.11
CA TYR A 328 20.84 8.88 15.00
C TYR A 328 22.17 8.70 14.26
N GLY A 329 22.89 9.78 13.99
CA GLY A 329 24.19 9.71 13.32
C GLY A 329 25.22 8.88 14.08
N GLN A 330 25.23 8.98 15.41
CA GLN A 330 26.14 8.23 16.27
C GLN A 330 25.80 6.73 16.26
N ILE A 331 24.52 6.38 16.45
CA ILE A 331 24.07 4.98 16.42
C ILE A 331 24.35 4.36 15.05
N ARG A 332 24.04 5.09 13.97
CA ARG A 332 24.31 4.64 12.60
C ARG A 332 25.80 4.43 12.34
N ALA A 333 26.66 5.30 12.84
CA ALA A 333 28.12 5.12 12.74
C ALA A 333 28.60 3.87 13.49
N MET A 334 28.07 3.60 14.69
CA MET A 334 28.37 2.38 15.45
C MET A 334 27.96 1.12 14.66
N LEU A 335 26.75 1.10 14.10
CA LEU A 335 26.27 0.00 13.27
C LEU A 335 27.12 -0.19 12.01
N LEU A 336 27.40 0.89 11.27
CA LEU A 336 28.22 0.81 10.06
C LEU A 336 29.63 0.29 10.34
N ARG A 337 30.25 0.70 11.46
CA ARG A 337 31.56 0.18 11.87
C ARG A 337 31.50 -1.31 12.20
N ALA A 338 30.46 -1.76 12.89
CA ALA A 338 30.29 -3.16 13.23
C ALA A 338 30.02 -4.04 12.00
N LEU A 339 29.18 -3.56 11.07
CA LEU A 339 28.76 -4.31 9.88
C LEU A 339 29.80 -4.34 8.77
N ARG A 340 30.68 -3.34 8.68
CA ARG A 340 31.81 -3.36 7.74
C ARG A 340 32.89 -4.38 8.12
N GLY A 341 32.82 -4.93 9.34
CA GLY A 341 33.90 -5.71 9.92
C GLY A 341 35.07 -4.80 10.35
N SER A 342 35.77 -5.23 11.39
CA SER A 342 37.09 -4.71 11.76
C SER A 342 38.09 -4.86 10.64
#